data_AF-A0A7S1WC59-F1
#
_entry.id   AF-A0A7S1WC59-F1
#
_cell.length_a   1.000
_cell.length_b   1.000
_cell.length_c   1.000
_cell.angle_alpha   90.00
_cell.angle_beta   90.00
_cell.angle_gamma   90.00
#
_symmetry.space_group_name_H-M   'P 1'
#
loop_
_entity.id
_entity.type
_entity.pdbx_description
1 polymer ?
#
loop_
_entity_poly.entity_id
_entity_poly.type
_entity_poly.pdbx_seq_one_letter_code
_entity_poly.pdbx_strand_id
1 'polypeptide(L)'
;RSHLEAQACKEGKTVKTLQEEYMKKSAADMEFLRPSALGLGTYFVASKGADMACNLALFFYNWGLGYVLRRPMKYVETPLPPNIHVITTDLMEAQGHMLFRKGFVNCDPHAGNVLLLND
;
A
#
# COMPACT_ATOMS: atom_id res chain seq x y z
N ARG A 1 11.06 -3.12 -2.02
CA ARG A 1 12.18 -3.98 -2.50
C ARG A 1 11.81 -5.45 -2.50
N SER A 2 11.31 -6.01 -1.39
CA SER A 2 10.88 -7.42 -1.29
C SER A 2 9.92 -7.89 -2.39
N HIS A 3 8.93 -7.08 -2.77
CA HIS A 3 7.97 -7.45 -3.83
C HIS A 3 8.61 -7.52 -5.22
N LEU A 4 9.51 -6.58 -5.56
CA LEU A 4 10.23 -6.58 -6.83
C LEU A 4 11.21 -7.75 -6.92
N GLU A 5 11.85 -8.10 -5.81
CA GLU A 5 12.74 -9.26 -5.72
C GLU A 5 11.96 -10.58 -5.86
N ALA A 6 10.80 -10.69 -5.21
CA ALA A 6 9.92 -11.85 -5.34
C ALA A 6 9.39 -12.01 -6.77
N GLN A 7 9.04 -10.90 -7.43
CA GLN A 7 8.56 -10.91 -8.80
C GLN A 7 9.67 -11.21 -9.81
N ALA A 8 10.86 -10.63 -9.62
CA ALA A 8 12.05 -10.94 -10.39
C ALA A 8 12.43 -12.43 -10.29
N CYS A 9 12.35 -13.00 -9.09
CA CYS A 9 12.58 -14.43 -8.86
C CYS A 9 11.54 -15.30 -9.59
N LYS A 10 10.26 -14.95 -9.53
CA LYS A 10 9.18 -15.67 -10.26
C LYS A 10 9.34 -15.62 -11.77
N GLU A 11 9.80 -14.51 -12.31
CA GLU A 11 9.95 -14.30 -13.76
C GLU A 11 11.35 -14.73 -14.28
N GLY A 12 12.24 -15.21 -13.40
CA GLY A 12 13.62 -15.58 -13.76
C GLY A 12 14.47 -14.39 -14.24
N LYS A 13 14.05 -13.17 -13.93
CA LYS A 13 14.69 -11.92 -14.37
C LYS A 13 15.49 -11.30 -13.23
N THR A 14 16.45 -10.44 -13.56
CA THR A 14 17.10 -9.60 -12.54
C THR A 14 16.20 -8.42 -12.18
N VAL A 15 16.33 -7.90 -10.95
CA VAL A 15 15.58 -6.71 -10.50
C VAL A 15 15.81 -5.52 -11.44
N LYS A 16 17.03 -5.34 -11.95
CA LYS A 16 17.38 -4.26 -12.89
C LYS A 16 16.63 -4.38 -14.22
N THR A 17 16.64 -5.57 -14.83
CA THR A 17 15.92 -5.81 -16.09
C THR A 17 14.41 -5.62 -15.93
N LEU A 18 13.86 -6.03 -14.78
CA LEU A 18 12.44 -5.83 -14.47
C LEU A 18 12.11 -4.34 -14.36
N GLN A 19 12.99 -3.57 -13.70
CA GLN A 19 12.83 -2.14 -13.51
C GLN A 19 12.93 -1.38 -14.84
N GLU A 20 13.86 -1.75 -15.72
CA GLU A 20 13.97 -1.18 -17.07
C GLU A 20 12.73 -1.49 -17.93
N GLU A 21 12.16 -2.69 -17.79
CA GLU A 21 10.94 -3.07 -18.49
C GLU A 21 9.74 -2.24 -18.02
N TYR A 22 9.62 -1.99 -16.71
CA TYR A 22 8.61 -1.07 -16.17
C TYR A 22 8.80 0.37 -16.64
N MET A 23 10.04 0.85 -16.72
CA MET A 23 10.35 2.21 -17.19
C MET A 23 10.08 2.40 -18.69
N LYS A 24 10.08 1.31 -19.48
CA LYS A 24 9.80 1.34 -20.92
C LYS A 24 8.32 1.20 -21.25
N LYS A 25 7.49 0.72 -20.32
CA LYS A 25 6.04 0.62 -20.53
C LYS A 25 5.41 2.01 -20.57
N SER A 26 4.51 2.21 -21.52
CA SER A 26 3.75 3.46 -21.63
C SER A 26 2.89 3.69 -20.39
N ALA A 27 2.66 4.94 -20.02
CA ALA A 27 1.74 5.30 -18.94
C ALA A 27 0.33 4.70 -19.16
N ALA A 28 -0.11 4.59 -20.43
CA ALA A 28 -1.38 3.98 -20.79
C ALA A 28 -1.42 2.46 -20.52
N ASP A 29 -0.31 1.75 -20.76
CA ASP A 29 -0.23 0.30 -20.49
C ASP A 29 -0.22 0.02 -18.98
N MET A 30 0.39 0.92 -18.21
CA MET A 30 0.38 0.88 -16.75
C MET A 30 -1.01 1.19 -16.17
N GLU A 31 -1.78 2.06 -16.82
CA GLU A 31 -3.14 2.40 -16.41
C GLU A 31 -4.10 1.22 -16.59
N PHE A 32 -3.94 0.41 -17.64
CA PHE A 32 -4.71 -0.83 -17.82
C PHE A 32 -4.45 -1.86 -16.72
N LEU A 33 -3.24 -1.89 -16.14
CA LEU A 33 -2.87 -2.79 -15.05
C LEU A 33 -3.38 -2.30 -13.68
N ARG A 34 -3.95 -1.09 -13.59
CA ARG A 34 -4.39 -0.51 -12.32
C ARG A 34 -5.61 -1.26 -11.77
N PRO A 35 -5.56 -1.76 -10.52
CA PRO A 35 -6.72 -2.36 -9.90
C PRO A 35 -7.84 -1.33 -9.73
N SER A 36 -9.07 -1.76 -9.99
CA SER A 36 -10.25 -0.92 -9.77
C SER A 36 -10.34 -0.50 -8.30
N ALA A 37 -10.88 0.70 -8.03
CA ALA A 37 -11.00 1.21 -6.66
C ALA A 37 -11.80 0.26 -5.77
N LEU A 38 -12.85 -0.35 -6.34
CA LEU A 38 -13.68 -1.34 -5.66
C LEU A 38 -12.88 -2.63 -5.40
N GLY A 39 -12.11 -3.13 -6.36
CA GLY A 39 -11.29 -4.32 -6.19
C GLY A 39 -10.18 -4.16 -5.15
N LEU A 40 -9.56 -2.97 -5.08
CA LEU A 40 -8.57 -2.67 -4.06
C LEU A 40 -9.23 -2.54 -2.66
N GLY A 41 -10.41 -1.90 -2.60
CA GLY A 41 -11.17 -1.75 -1.37
C GLY A 41 -11.62 -3.09 -0.79
N THR A 42 -12.15 -3.99 -1.62
CA THR A 42 -12.53 -5.34 -1.17
C THR A 42 -11.34 -6.15 -0.70
N TYR A 43 -10.19 -6.04 -1.38
CA TYR A 43 -8.95 -6.67 -0.93
C TYR A 43 -8.53 -6.17 0.47
N PHE A 44 -8.56 -4.86 0.72
CA PHE A 44 -8.23 -4.30 2.04
C PHE A 44 -9.17 -4.80 3.13
N VAL A 45 -10.48 -4.82 2.86
CA VAL A 45 -11.48 -5.30 3.82
C VAL A 45 -11.27 -6.79 4.10
N ALA A 46 -11.02 -7.61 3.07
CA ALA A 46 -10.77 -9.02 3.21
C ALA A 46 -9.49 -9.30 4.03
N SER A 47 -8.38 -8.62 3.72
CA SER A 47 -7.13 -8.75 4.46
C SER A 47 -7.27 -8.33 5.92
N LYS A 48 -7.88 -7.17 6.20
CA LYS A 48 -8.14 -6.73 7.58
C LYS A 48 -9.09 -7.67 8.32
N GLY A 49 -10.09 -8.22 7.62
CA GLY A 49 -11.01 -9.21 8.19
C GLY A 49 -10.30 -10.51 8.58
N ALA A 50 -9.40 -11.00 7.72
CA ALA A 50 -8.58 -12.17 8.01
C ALA A 50 -7.65 -11.94 9.20
N ASP A 51 -6.95 -10.80 9.23
CA ASP A 51 -6.10 -10.41 10.35
C ASP A 51 -6.92 -10.32 11.66
N MET A 52 -8.09 -9.70 11.62
CA MET A 52 -8.98 -9.59 12.78
C MET A 52 -9.42 -10.97 13.29
N ALA A 53 -9.81 -11.88 12.42
CA ALA A 53 -10.22 -13.23 12.81
C ALA A 53 -9.08 -14.00 13.50
N CYS A 54 -7.87 -13.95 12.94
CA CYS A 54 -6.67 -14.52 13.55
C CYS A 54 -6.35 -13.85 14.89
N ASN A 55 -6.40 -12.52 14.94
CA ASN A 55 -6.08 -11.74 16.13
C ASN A 55 -7.08 -11.92 17.25
N LEU A 56 -8.34 -12.23 16.95
CA LEU A 56 -9.35 -12.53 17.95
C LEU A 56 -9.05 -13.85 18.67
N ALA A 57 -8.63 -14.89 17.93
CA ALA A 57 -8.17 -16.14 18.54
C ALA A 57 -6.90 -15.92 19.38
N LEU A 58 -5.94 -15.16 18.86
CA LEU A 58 -4.72 -14.79 19.58
C LEU A 58 -5.01 -13.93 20.81
N PHE A 59 -6.03 -13.07 20.77
CA PHE A 59 -6.46 -12.26 21.90
C PHE A 59 -6.92 -13.14 23.05
N PHE A 60 -7.81 -14.11 22.80
CA PHE A 60 -8.26 -15.04 23.84
C PHE A 60 -7.11 -15.90 24.38
N TYR A 61 -6.20 -16.35 23.51
CA TYR A 61 -5.00 -17.06 23.94
C TYR A 61 -4.12 -16.18 24.84
N ASN A 62 -3.80 -14.96 24.40
CA ASN A 62 -2.93 -14.03 25.12
C ASN A 62 -3.53 -13.60 26.46
N TRP A 63 -4.83 -13.36 26.49
CA TRP A 63 -5.55 -12.98 27.71
C TRP A 63 -5.63 -14.12 28.72
N GLY A 64 -5.79 -15.37 28.27
CA GLY A 64 -5.81 -16.55 29.13
C GLY A 64 -4.43 -17.16 29.35
N LEU A 65 -4.08 -18.13 28.50
CA LEU A 65 -2.86 -18.94 28.63
C LEU A 65 -1.58 -18.12 28.49
N GLY A 66 -1.55 -17.16 27.56
CA GLY A 66 -0.39 -16.30 27.35
C GLY A 66 -0.06 -15.43 28.57
N TYR A 67 -1.09 -14.96 29.29
CA TYR A 67 -0.94 -14.21 30.53
C TYR A 67 -0.42 -15.09 31.67
N VAL A 68 -1.03 -16.27 31.87
CA VAL A 68 -0.64 -17.21 32.93
C VAL A 68 0.76 -17.77 32.71
N LEU A 69 1.09 -18.16 31.48
CA LEU A 69 2.39 -18.73 31.10
C LEU A 69 3.46 -17.66 30.83
N ARG A 70 3.12 -16.36 30.92
CA ARG A 70 3.98 -15.21 30.57
C ARG A 70 4.62 -15.33 29.18
N ARG A 71 3.89 -15.87 28.21
CA ARG A 71 4.32 -16.07 26.83
C ARG A 71 3.25 -15.60 25.84
N PRO A 72 3.03 -14.28 25.70
CA PRO A 72 2.10 -13.75 24.72
C PRO A 72 2.64 -13.95 23.29
N MET A 73 1.75 -14.30 22.36
CA MET A 73 2.03 -14.30 20.93
C MET A 73 1.80 -12.91 20.32
N LYS A 74 2.54 -12.58 19.27
CA LYS A 74 2.36 -11.34 18.52
C LYS A 74 1.10 -11.42 17.65
N TYR A 75 0.40 -10.30 17.56
CA TYR A 75 -0.70 -10.15 16.60
C TYR A 75 -0.16 -10.12 15.16
N VAL A 76 -1.01 -10.58 14.24
CA VAL A 76 -0.74 -10.62 12.81
C VAL A 76 -1.25 -9.33 12.18
N GLU A 77 -0.39 -8.68 11.41
CA GLU A 77 -0.73 -7.51 10.60
C GLU A 77 -0.25 -7.76 9.18
N THR A 78 -1.18 -7.82 8.23
CA THR A 78 -0.87 -7.96 6.82
C THR A 78 -0.50 -6.57 6.26
N PRO A 79 0.70 -6.41 5.66
CA PRO A 79 1.07 -5.14 5.04
C PRO A 79 0.18 -4.88 3.82
N LEU A 80 -0.57 -3.78 3.87
CA LEU A 80 -1.45 -3.38 2.77
C LEU A 80 -0.68 -2.49 1.77
N PRO A 81 -0.90 -2.66 0.45
CA PRO A 81 -0.33 -1.75 -0.53
C PRO A 81 -0.96 -0.34 -0.40
N PRO A 82 -0.26 0.71 -0.88
CA PRO A 82 -0.78 2.07 -0.87
C PRO A 82 -2.07 2.19 -1.67
N ASN A 83 -3.05 2.94 -1.16
CA ASN A 83 -4.29 3.20 -1.88
C ASN A 83 -4.10 4.29 -2.93
N ILE A 84 -3.71 3.91 -4.15
CA ILE A 84 -3.42 4.84 -5.25
C ILE A 84 -4.59 5.79 -5.53
N HIS A 85 -5.84 5.33 -5.37
CA HIS A 85 -7.02 6.15 -5.60
C HIS A 85 -7.12 7.30 -4.60
N VAL A 86 -6.94 7.01 -3.31
CA VAL A 86 -6.92 8.02 -2.24
C VAL A 86 -5.77 8.99 -2.46
N ILE A 87 -4.57 8.47 -2.72
CA ILE A 87 -3.37 9.27 -2.98
C ILE A 87 -3.60 10.25 -4.15
N THR A 88 -4.21 9.79 -5.24
CA THR A 88 -4.50 10.66 -6.39
C THR A 88 -5.52 11.74 -6.03
N THR A 89 -6.53 11.42 -5.24
CA THR A 89 -7.54 12.39 -4.80
C THR A 89 -6.93 13.44 -3.89
N ASP A 90 -6.14 13.04 -2.89
CA ASP A 90 -5.50 13.93 -1.93
C ASP A 90 -4.50 14.87 -2.63
N LEU A 91 -3.75 14.37 -3.61
CA LEU A 91 -2.83 15.19 -4.41
C LEU A 91 -3.58 16.25 -5.22
N MET A 92 -4.69 15.87 -5.86
CA MET A 92 -5.51 16.80 -6.63
C MET A 92 -6.16 17.86 -5.74
N GLU A 93 -6.64 17.46 -4.56
CA GLU A 93 -7.20 18.39 -3.57
C GLU A 93 -6.12 19.36 -3.06
N ALA A 94 -4.92 18.87 -2.73
CA ALA A 94 -3.81 19.71 -2.31
C ALA A 94 -3.40 20.72 -3.39
N GLN A 95 -3.32 20.29 -4.65
CA GLN A 95 -3.05 21.19 -5.78
C GLN A 95 -4.16 22.21 -6.00
N GLY A 96 -5.42 21.79 -5.93
CA GLY A 96 -6.57 22.70 -6.02
C GLY A 96 -6.56 23.74 -4.90
N HIS A 97 -6.24 23.32 -3.68
CA HIS A 97 -6.11 24.22 -2.54
C HIS A 97 -4.97 25.22 -2.74
N MET A 98 -3.81 24.78 -3.21
CA MET A 98 -2.69 25.65 -3.56
C MET A 98 -3.11 26.70 -4.60
N LEU A 99 -3.71 26.26 -5.71
CA LEU A 99 -4.12 27.12 -6.81
C LEU A 99 -5.20 28.13 -6.39
N PHE A 100 -6.30 27.66 -5.81
CA PHE A 100 -7.50 28.48 -5.59
C PHE A 100 -7.52 29.21 -4.25
N ARG A 101 -6.83 28.72 -3.21
CA ARG A 101 -6.82 29.39 -1.89
C ARG A 101 -5.51 30.09 -1.57
N LYS A 102 -4.38 29.61 -2.09
CA LYS A 102 -3.06 30.17 -1.74
C LYS A 102 -2.43 31.00 -2.84
N GLY A 103 -2.92 30.89 -4.07
CA GLY A 103 -2.41 31.67 -5.21
C GLY A 103 -1.00 31.28 -5.64
N PHE A 104 -0.55 30.07 -5.29
CA PHE A 104 0.70 29.48 -5.78
C PHE A 104 0.45 28.02 -6.17
N VAL A 105 1.30 27.43 -7.01
CA VAL A 105 1.20 26.02 -7.38
C VAL A 105 2.60 25.42 -7.47
N ASN A 106 2.73 24.16 -7.04
CA ASN A 106 3.92 23.38 -7.34
C ASN A 106 3.82 22.87 -8.78
N CYS A 107 4.59 23.49 -9.69
CA CYS A 107 4.54 23.16 -11.13
C CYS A 107 5.22 21.84 -11.50
N ASP A 108 6.05 21.28 -10.60
CA ASP A 108 6.77 20.02 -10.84
C ASP A 108 6.54 19.03 -9.68
N PRO A 109 5.30 18.54 -9.52
CA PRO A 109 4.98 17.51 -8.54
C PRO A 109 5.57 16.18 -9.02
N HIS A 110 6.66 15.75 -8.38
CA HIS A 110 7.22 14.42 -8.56
C HIS A 110 7.12 13.62 -7.26
N ALA A 111 7.16 12.30 -7.37
CA ALA A 111 6.96 11.40 -6.23
C ALA A 111 7.96 11.62 -5.07
N GLY A 112 9.14 12.19 -5.35
CA GLY A 112 10.13 12.53 -4.32
C GLY A 112 9.71 13.68 -3.39
N ASN A 113 8.80 14.55 -3.83
CA ASN A 113 8.27 15.67 -3.05
C ASN A 113 7.00 15.31 -2.28
N VAL A 114 6.52 14.07 -2.37
CA VAL A 114 5.26 13.64 -1.77
C VAL A 114 5.56 12.57 -0.72
N LEU A 115 5.19 12.84 0.52
CA LEU A 115 5.25 11.87 1.60
C LEU A 115 3.82 11.51 2.01
N LEU A 116 3.51 10.22 1.98
CA LEU A 116 2.26 9.68 2.50
C LEU A 116 2.42 9.45 4.00
N LEU A 117 1.56 10.10 4.78
CA LEU A 117 1.49 9.94 6.22
C LEU A 117 0.46 8.84 6.57
N ASN A 118 0.53 8.32 7.80
CA ASN A 118 -0.29 7.17 8.26
C ASN A 118 -1.64 7.60 8.89
N ASP A 119 -1.96 8.88 8.78
CA ASP A 119 -3.03 9.59 9.50
C ASP A 119 -4.44 9.12 9.09
#